data_AF-A0AAN6IKV8-F1
#
_entry.id   AF-A0AAN6IKV8-F1
#
_cell.length_a   1.000
_cell.length_b   1.000
_cell.length_c   1.000
_cell.angle_alpha   90.00
_cell.angle_beta   90.00
_cell.angle_gamma   90.00
#
_symmetry.space_group_name_H-M   'P 1'
#
loop_
_entity.id
_entity.type
_entity.pdbx_description
1 polymer ?
#
loop_
_entity_poly.entity_id
_entity_poly.type
_entity_poly.pdbx_seq_one_letter_code
_entity_poly.pdbx_strand_id
1 'polypeptide(L)'
;RRTLNSIEQWYRQARAFNSTAVPILVGTKYDQFADEEFTSKEEQLVITKRARVVARAMRAPLVFCSSLRSINVQRIFKIALSKTFDLRPNFEEITGVGEPILEFKNV
;
A
#
# COMPACT_ATOMS: atom_id res chain seq x y z
N ARG A 1 13.41 -0.94 -11.08
CA ARG A 1 12.59 -1.88 -10.27
C ARG A 1 13.42 -2.49 -9.11
N ARG A 2 13.73 -1.72 -8.05
CA ARG A 2 14.55 -2.16 -6.87
C ARG A 2 13.86 -1.96 -5.50
N THR A 3 12.72 -1.27 -5.46
CA THR A 3 12.09 -0.75 -4.22
C THR A 3 11.34 -1.80 -3.39
N LEU A 4 10.60 -2.72 -4.01
CA LEU A 4 9.91 -3.78 -3.25
C LEU A 4 10.87 -4.74 -2.56
N ASN A 5 12.05 -4.99 -3.16
CA ASN A 5 13.06 -5.87 -2.57
C ASN A 5 13.73 -5.23 -1.35
N SER A 6 13.92 -3.89 -1.36
CA SER A 6 14.46 -3.21 -0.18
C SER A 6 13.45 -3.17 0.97
N ILE A 7 12.15 -3.04 0.68
CA ILE A 7 11.10 -2.94 1.71
C ILE A 7 11.08 -4.17 2.65
N GLU A 8 11.34 -5.37 2.13
CA GLU A 8 11.38 -6.58 2.99
C GLU A 8 12.45 -6.48 4.07
N GLN A 9 13.66 -6.02 3.73
CA GLN A 9 14.75 -5.87 4.69
C GLN A 9 14.43 -4.78 5.73
N TRP A 10 13.89 -3.65 5.27
CA TRP A 10 13.46 -2.57 6.15
C TRP A 10 12.36 -3.03 7.13
N TYR A 11 11.39 -3.82 6.66
CA TYR A 11 10.35 -4.40 7.51
C TYR A 11 10.93 -5.31 8.59
N ARG A 12 11.84 -6.23 8.22
CA ARG A 12 12.49 -7.13 9.18
C ARG A 12 13.28 -6.37 10.25
N GLN A 13 14.04 -5.36 9.83
CA GLN A 13 14.79 -4.51 10.77
C GLN A 13 13.85 -3.73 11.70
N ALA A 14 12.84 -3.06 11.15
CA ALA A 14 11.87 -2.30 11.95
C ALA A 14 11.14 -3.18 12.98
N ARG A 15 10.77 -4.41 12.61
CA ARG A 15 10.13 -5.37 13.54
C ARG A 15 11.09 -5.94 14.57
N ALA A 16 12.38 -6.04 14.27
CA ALA A 16 13.40 -6.41 15.25
C ALA A 16 13.55 -5.33 16.34
N PHE A 17 13.39 -4.04 15.98
CA PHE A 17 13.40 -2.93 16.96
C PHE A 17 12.06 -2.77 17.70
N ASN A 18 10.93 -2.94 17.00
CA ASN A 18 9.61 -2.86 17.60
C ASN A 18 8.69 -3.95 17.03
N SER A 19 8.49 -5.01 17.80
CA SER A 19 7.64 -6.14 17.42
C SER A 19 6.15 -5.80 17.35
N THR A 20 5.72 -4.68 17.94
CA THR A 20 4.33 -4.21 17.99
C THR A 20 4.00 -3.14 16.95
N ALA A 21 4.98 -2.71 16.15
CA ALA A 21 4.74 -1.70 15.12
C ALA A 21 3.67 -2.18 14.12
N VAL A 22 2.75 -1.27 13.77
CA VAL A 22 1.69 -1.50 12.78
C VAL A 22 2.24 -1.16 11.39
N PRO A 23 2.52 -2.15 10.52
CA PRO A 23 3.05 -1.88 9.19
C PRO A 23 1.94 -1.44 8.23
N ILE A 24 2.28 -0.55 7.29
CA ILE A 24 1.44 -0.17 6.15
C ILE A 24 2.32 -0.14 4.91
N LEU A 25 1.92 -0.82 3.84
CA LEU A 25 2.61 -0.77 2.56
C LEU A 25 2.00 0.32 1.68
N VAL A 26 2.81 1.32 1.34
CA VAL A 26 2.39 2.47 0.54
C VAL A 26 3.07 2.45 -0.83
N GLY A 27 2.28 2.32 -1.90
CA GLY A 27 2.72 2.54 -3.27
C GLY A 27 2.59 4.02 -3.61
N THR A 28 3.70 4.73 -3.80
CA THR A 28 3.70 6.16 -4.10
C THR A 28 3.69 6.42 -5.61
N LYS A 29 3.41 7.68 -5.99
CA LYS A 29 3.36 8.15 -7.39
C LYS A 29 2.32 7.40 -8.23
N TYR A 30 1.14 7.15 -7.64
CA TYR A 30 0.04 6.49 -8.34
C TYR A 30 -0.35 7.21 -9.66
N ASP A 31 -0.19 8.53 -9.71
CA ASP A 31 -0.38 9.32 -10.93
C ASP A 31 0.47 8.84 -12.12
N GLN A 32 1.75 8.50 -11.89
CA GLN A 32 2.61 7.94 -12.95
C GLN A 32 2.29 6.47 -13.24
N PHE A 33 1.81 5.74 -12.23
CA PHE A 33 1.41 4.35 -12.39
C PHE A 33 0.12 4.20 -13.23
N ALA A 34 -0.83 5.11 -13.04
CA ALA A 34 -2.12 5.10 -13.73
C ALA A 34 -2.04 5.65 -15.15
N ASP A 35 -0.99 6.40 -15.47
CA ASP A 35 -0.75 6.97 -16.78
C ASP A 35 -0.23 5.90 -17.76
N GLU A 36 -1.00 5.66 -18.82
CA GLU A 36 -0.70 4.65 -19.85
C GLU A 36 0.56 5.00 -20.66
N GLU A 37 1.01 6.26 -20.66
CA GLU A 37 2.29 6.66 -21.29
C GLU A 37 3.49 6.12 -20.51
N PHE A 38 3.36 5.98 -19.18
CA PHE A 38 4.43 5.55 -18.30
C PHE A 38 4.34 4.08 -17.89
N THR A 39 3.14 3.50 -17.84
CA THR A 39 2.91 2.12 -17.36
C THR A 39 1.82 1.42 -18.18
N SER A 40 2.16 0.31 -18.84
CA SER A 40 1.15 -0.48 -19.58
C SER A 40 0.16 -1.19 -18.65
N LYS A 41 -1.01 -1.60 -19.17
CA LYS A 41 -1.98 -2.38 -18.38
C LYS A 41 -1.43 -3.71 -17.87
N GLU A 42 -0.58 -4.40 -18.63
CA GLU A 42 0.08 -5.61 -18.13
C GLU A 42 1.05 -5.28 -17.00
N GLU A 43 1.81 -4.19 -17.11
CA GLU A 43 2.70 -3.75 -16.04
C GLU A 43 1.94 -3.37 -14.78
N GLN A 44 0.81 -2.66 -14.91
CA GLN A 44 -0.07 -2.34 -13.79
C GLN A 44 -0.54 -3.60 -13.07
N LEU A 45 -0.93 -4.63 -13.83
CA LEU A 45 -1.31 -5.94 -13.28
C LEU A 45 -0.17 -6.63 -12.54
N VAL A 46 1.02 -6.67 -13.14
CA VAL A 46 2.20 -7.32 -12.54
C VAL A 46 2.63 -6.61 -11.26
N ILE A 47 2.68 -5.27 -11.27
CA ILE A 47 3.04 -4.46 -10.11
C ILE A 47 2.01 -4.64 -8.99
N THR A 48 0.73 -4.57 -9.33
CA THR A 48 -0.38 -4.76 -8.37
C THR A 48 -0.32 -6.13 -7.71
N LYS A 49 -0.18 -7.21 -8.50
CA LYS A 49 -0.06 -8.58 -7.97
C LYS A 49 1.13 -8.71 -7.02
N ARG A 50 2.29 -8.16 -7.40
CA ARG A 50 3.49 -8.22 -6.56
C ARG A 50 3.32 -7.44 -5.26
N ALA A 51 2.73 -6.23 -5.32
CA ALA A 51 2.45 -5.42 -4.15
C ALA A 51 1.54 -6.15 -3.16
N ARG A 52 0.48 -6.82 -3.65
CA ARG A 52 -0.42 -7.64 -2.81
C ARG A 52 0.29 -8.80 -2.12
N VAL A 53 1.18 -9.51 -2.83
CA VAL A 53 1.96 -10.62 -2.24
C VAL A 53 2.82 -10.09 -1.08
N VAL A 54 3.50 -8.97 -1.26
CA VAL A 54 4.33 -8.36 -0.21
C VAL A 54 3.47 -7.87 0.96
N ALA A 55 2.37 -7.16 0.69
CA ALA A 55 1.43 -6.69 1.72
C ALA A 55 0.91 -7.84 2.60
N ARG A 56 0.48 -8.94 1.97
CA ARG A 56 0.01 -10.15 2.66
C ARG A 56 1.11 -10.80 3.51
N ALA A 57 2.33 -10.93 2.97
CA ALA A 57 3.45 -11.47 3.72
C ALA A 57 3.79 -10.62 4.96
N MET A 58 3.62 -9.30 4.87
CA MET A 58 3.83 -8.37 5.97
C MET A 58 2.64 -8.27 6.93
N ARG A 59 1.48 -8.85 6.60
CA ARG A 59 0.20 -8.56 7.26
C ARG A 59 -0.03 -7.05 7.39
N ALA A 60 0.25 -6.31 6.31
CA ALA A 60 0.12 -4.86 6.23
C ALA A 60 -0.96 -4.43 5.21
N PRO A 61 -1.79 -3.41 5.52
CA PRO A 61 -2.63 -2.76 4.52
C PRO A 61 -1.82 -2.30 3.30
N LEU A 62 -2.44 -2.34 2.12
CA LEU A 62 -1.87 -1.86 0.86
C LEU A 62 -2.61 -0.61 0.40
N VAL A 63 -1.88 0.48 0.22
CA VAL A 63 -2.45 1.76 -0.23
C VAL A 63 -1.62 2.34 -1.37
N PHE A 64 -2.23 2.57 -2.52
CA PHE A 64 -1.64 3.36 -3.59
C PHE A 64 -2.03 4.83 -3.41
N CYS A 65 -1.04 5.72 -3.43
CA CYS A 65 -1.23 7.14 -3.18
C CYS A 65 -0.43 8.01 -4.17
N SER A 66 -0.90 9.25 -4.32
CA SER A 66 -0.21 10.30 -5.05
C SER A 66 -0.31 11.59 -4.26
N SER A 67 0.83 12.18 -3.91
CA SER A 67 0.88 13.52 -3.32
C SER A 67 0.50 14.58 -4.36
N LEU A 68 0.96 14.43 -5.60
CA LEU A 68 0.68 15.37 -6.69
C LEU A 68 -0.81 15.53 -6.96
N ARG A 69 -1.56 14.42 -6.91
CA ARG A 69 -3.01 14.39 -7.16
C ARG A 69 -3.86 14.28 -5.89
N SER A 70 -3.23 14.34 -4.71
CA SER A 70 -3.88 14.16 -3.40
C SER A 70 -4.72 12.87 -3.28
N ILE A 71 -4.29 11.80 -3.94
CA ILE A 71 -4.97 10.50 -3.93
C ILE A 71 -4.54 9.70 -2.70
N ASN A 72 -5.50 9.27 -1.89
CA ASN A 72 -5.35 8.39 -0.72
C ASN A 72 -4.38 8.86 0.38
N VAL A 73 -3.78 10.04 0.30
CA VAL A 73 -2.85 10.56 1.32
C VAL A 73 -3.52 10.62 2.70
N GLN A 74 -4.71 11.20 2.80
CA GLN A 74 -5.47 11.25 4.05
C GLN A 74 -5.93 9.87 4.53
N ARG A 75 -6.17 8.93 3.59
CA ARG A 75 -6.62 7.57 3.91
C ARG A 75 -5.53 6.78 4.63
N ILE A 76 -4.26 6.99 4.28
CA ILE A 76 -3.12 6.35 4.96
C ILE A 76 -3.16 6.65 6.46
N PHE A 77 -3.32 7.92 6.85
CA PHE A 77 -3.38 8.31 8.25
C PHE A 77 -4.63 7.79 8.96
N LYS A 78 -5.79 7.77 8.27
CA LYS A 78 -7.01 7.15 8.83
C LYS A 78 -6.82 5.66 9.09
N ILE A 79 -6.15 4.93 8.19
CA ILE A 79 -5.83 3.51 8.39
C ILE A 79 -4.85 3.35 9.56
N ALA A 80 -3.81 4.17 9.62
CA ALA A 80 -2.83 4.12 10.71
C ALA A 80 -3.51 4.30 12.08
N LEU A 81 -4.30 5.36 12.24
CA LEU A 81 -5.07 5.60 13.47
C LEU A 81 -6.02 4.44 13.76
N SER A 82 -6.74 3.95 12.75
CA SER A 82 -7.70 2.87 12.95
C SER A 82 -7.02 1.58 13.42
N LYS A 83 -5.89 1.20 12.83
CA LYS A 83 -5.14 0.01 13.23
C LYS A 83 -4.43 0.18 14.57
N THR A 84 -3.93 1.37 14.91
CA THR A 84 -3.29 1.64 16.20
C THR A 84 -4.27 1.64 17.37
N PHE A 85 -5.50 2.10 17.15
CA PHE A 85 -6.53 2.23 18.19
C PHE A 85 -7.65 1.17 18.10
N ASP A 86 -7.48 0.15 17.25
CA ASP A 86 -8.48 -0.91 16.98
C ASP A 86 -9.88 -0.36 16.62
N LEU A 87 -9.91 0.70 15.81
CA LEU A 87 -11.13 1.32 15.32
C LEU A 87 -11.56 0.71 13.99
N ARG A 88 -12.87 0.67 13.74
CA ARG A 88 -13.43 0.26 12.44
C ARG A 88 -13.38 1.43 11.45
N PRO A 89 -12.66 1.31 10.32
CA PRO A 89 -12.65 2.37 9.31
C PRO A 89 -14.01 2.47 8.61
N ASN A 90 -14.58 3.67 8.52
CA ASN A 90 -15.86 3.93 7.86
C ASN A 90 -15.70 4.25 6.36
N PHE A 91 -14.93 3.44 5.63
CA PHE A 91 -14.77 3.61 4.19
C PHE A 91 -14.58 2.29 3.46
N GLU A 92 -14.79 2.35 2.15
CA GLU A 92 -14.73 1.19 1.28
C GLU A 92 -13.32 0.89 0.82
N GLU A 93 -13.09 -0.38 0.48
CA GLU A 93 -11.84 -0.83 -0.14
C GLU A 93 -11.91 -0.61 -1.65
N ILE A 94 -10.74 -0.37 -2.25
CA ILE A 94 -10.58 -0.25 -3.70
C ILE A 94 -9.62 -1.36 -4.11
N THR A 95 -10.10 -2.32 -4.90
CA THR A 95 -9.34 -3.53 -5.28
C THR A 95 -9.16 -3.68 -6.78
N GLY A 96 -9.67 -2.78 -7.61
CA GLY A 96 -9.46 -2.84 -9.06
C GLY A 96 -7.98 -2.72 -9.41
N VAL A 97 -7.54 -3.52 -10.37
CA VAL A 97 -6.21 -3.35 -10.95
C VAL A 97 -6.20 -2.08 -11.78
N GLY A 98 -5.19 -1.24 -11.62
CA GLY A 98 -5.13 0.07 -12.27
C GLY A 98 -5.92 1.16 -11.54
N GLU A 99 -6.67 0.82 -10.49
CA GLU A 99 -7.33 1.77 -9.59
C GLU A 99 -6.41 2.17 -8.42
N PRO A 100 -6.72 3.25 -7.66
CA PRO A 100 -5.92 3.65 -6.52
C PRO A 100 -6.20 2.72 -5.32
N ILE A 101 -5.54 1.56 -5.35
CA ILE A 101 -5.72 0.44 -4.41
C ILE A 101 -5.77 0.92 -2.96
N LEU A 102 -6.75 0.41 -2.22
CA LEU A 102 -6.97 0.66 -0.82
C LEU A 102 -7.50 -0.63 -0.17
N GLU A 103 -6.59 -1.48 0.32
CA GLU A 103 -6.88 -2.79 0.91
C GLU A 103 -6.38 -2.83 2.36
N PHE A 104 -7.27 -3.01 3.33
CA PHE A 104 -6.98 -2.90 4.76
C PHE A 104 -7.83 -3.77 5.70
N LYS A 105 -8.90 -4.41 5.20
CA LYS A 105 -9.84 -5.22 5.99
C LYS A 105 -9.37 -6.66 6.20
N ASN A 106 -8.79 -7.28 5.17
CA ASN A 106 -8.39 -8.70 5.19
C ASN A 106 -6.88 -8.90 5.42
N VAL A 107 -6.30 -8.08 6.29
CA VAL A 107 -4.86 -8.03 6.53
C VAL A 107 -4.51 -8.04 8.01
#